data_AF-Q45UD5-F1
#
_entry.id   AF-Q45UD5-F1
#
_cell.length_a   1.000
_cell.length_b   1.000
_cell.length_c   1.000
_cell.angle_alpha   90.00
_cell.angle_beta   90.00
_cell.angle_gamma   90.00
#
_symmetry.space_group_name_H-M   'P 1'
#
loop_
_entity.id
_entity.type
_entity.pdbx_description
1 polymer ?
#
loop_
_entity_poly.entity_id
_entity_poly.type
_entity_poly.pdbx_seq_one_letter_code
_entity_poly.pdbx_strand_id
1 'polypeptide(L)' 'RYCFGEGLARMELFLFFSTIMQNFRFKSPQSPQDINVSPKLVGFATIPPNYTMSFLPR' A
#
# COMPACT_ATOMS: atom_id res chain seq x y z
N ARG A 1 -1.77 -20.93 -15.14
CA ARG A 1 -2.20 -19.78 -15.98
C ARG A 1 -1.49 -18.55 -15.43
N TYR A 2 -0.86 -17.76 -16.28
CA TYR A 2 -0.19 -16.54 -15.86
C TYR A 2 -1.19 -15.38 -15.81
N CYS A 3 -0.92 -14.36 -14.99
CA CYS A 3 -1.74 -13.16 -15.00
C CYS A 3 -1.46 -12.40 -16.31
N PHE A 4 -2.46 -12.30 -17.20
CA PHE A 4 -2.34 -11.55 -18.45
C PHE A 4 -1.96 -10.09 -18.21
N GLY A 5 -2.42 -9.52 -17.09
CA GLY A 5 -2.12 -8.15 -16.67
C GLY A 5 -0.84 -7.98 -15.85
N GLU A 6 0.04 -8.98 -15.73
CA GLU A 6 1.22 -8.88 -14.85
C GLU A 6 2.11 -7.67 -15.18
N GLY A 7 2.41 -7.46 -16.47
CA GLY A 7 3.26 -6.34 -16.89
C GLY A 7 2.64 -4.98 -16.56
N LEU A 8 1.33 -4.85 -16.76
CA LEU A 8 0.58 -3.64 -16.41
C LEU A 8 0.61 -3.41 -14.90
N ALA A 9 0.27 -4.42 -14.10
CA ALA A 9 0.27 -4.32 -12.64
C ALA A 9 1.66 -3.93 -12.09
N ARG A 10 2.75 -4.51 -12.62
CA ARG A 10 4.11 -4.14 -12.20
C ARG A 10 4.44 -2.68 -12.52
N MET A 11 4.08 -2.22 -13.71
CA MET A 11 4.32 -0.83 -14.12
C MET A 11 3.50 0.15 -13.26
N GLU A 12 2.21 -0.14 -13.04
CA GLU A 12 1.34 0.69 -12.22
C GLU A 12 1.85 0.79 -10.78
N LEU A 13 2.15 -0.35 -10.14
CA LEU A 13 2.70 -0.36 -8.78
C LEU A 13 4.00 0.47 -8.74
N PHE A 14 4.92 0.28 -9.68
CA PHE A 14 6.18 1.01 -9.71
C PHE A 14 5.95 2.53 -9.83
N LEU A 15 5.15 2.98 -10.79
CA LEU A 15 4.93 4.40 -11.03
C LEU A 15 4.18 5.06 -9.86
N PHE A 16 3.14 4.41 -9.32
CA PHE A 16 2.40 4.95 -8.19
C PHE A 16 3.27 5.03 -6.94
N PHE A 17 3.94 3.95 -6.54
CA PHE A 17 4.74 3.95 -5.32
C PHE A 17 5.94 4.90 -5.42
N SER A 18 6.67 4.89 -6.54
CA SER A 18 7.82 5.77 -6.71
C SER A 18 7.42 7.24 -6.72
N THR A 19 6.38 7.63 -7.47
CA THR A 19 5.91 9.02 -7.53
C THR A 19 5.46 9.51 -6.17
N ILE A 20 4.69 8.70 -5.41
CA ILE A 20 4.24 9.08 -4.07
C ILE A 20 5.43 9.24 -3.13
N MET A 21 6.36 8.28 -3.09
CA MET A 21 7.53 8.35 -2.20
C MET A 21 8.53 9.46 -2.56
N GLN A 22 8.59 9.85 -3.84
CA GLN A 22 9.44 10.96 -4.29
C GLN A 22 8.89 12.32 -3.83
N ASN A 23 7.57 12.50 -3.82
CA ASN A 23 6.92 13.78 -3.55
C ASN A 23 6.41 13.94 -2.12
N PHE A 24 6.18 12.85 -1.38
CA PHE A 24 5.57 12.88 -0.06
C PHE A 24 6.35 12.09 0.98
N ARG A 25 6.27 12.55 2.24
CA ARG A 25 6.64 11.80 3.44
C ARG A 25 5.39 11.26 4.11
N PHE A 26 5.43 9.99 4.51
CA PHE A 26 4.32 9.36 5.23
C PHE A 26 4.45 9.62 6.72
N LYS A 27 3.35 10.01 7.35
CA LYS A 27 3.24 10.10 8.80
C LYS A 27 2.03 9.28 9.26
N SER A 28 2.29 8.29 10.10
CA SER A 28 1.26 7.54 10.81
C SER A 28 0.90 8.24 12.13
N PRO A 29 -0.37 8.27 12.55
CA PRO A 29 -0.76 8.68 13.90
C PRO A 29 -0.35 7.64 14.96
N GLN A 30 -0.09 6.40 14.55
CA GLN A 30 0.34 5.30 15.42
C GLN A 30 1.82 5.02 15.25
N SER A 31 2.47 4.54 16.32
CA SER A 31 3.86 4.12 16.23
C SER A 31 3.99 2.87 15.34
N PRO A 32 5.10 2.66 14.62
CA PRO A 32 5.22 1.55 13.66
C PRO A 32 5.01 0.16 14.28
N GLN A 33 5.37 -0.01 15.56
CA GLN A 33 5.22 -1.26 16.31
C GLN A 33 3.77 -1.58 16.69
N ASP A 34 2.90 -0.56 16.74
CA ASP A 34 1.47 -0.72 17.09
C ASP A 34 0.59 -0.95 15.84
N ILE A 35 1.17 -0.85 14.64
CA ILE A 35 0.42 -1.04 13.39
C ILE A 35 0.16 -2.53 13.19
N ASN A 36 -1.11 -2.93 13.28
CA ASN A 36 -1.51 -4.29 12.95
C ASN A 36 -1.47 -4.51 11.42
N VAL A 37 -0.65 -5.46 10.98
CA VAL A 37 -0.55 -5.88 9.57
C VAL A 37 -1.21 -7.25 9.31
N SER A 38 -1.96 -7.76 10.27
CA SER A 38 -2.60 -9.07 10.15
C SER A 38 -3.64 -9.05 9.02
N PRO A 39 -3.57 -10.01 8.08
CA PRO A 39 -4.50 -10.06 6.95
C PRO A 39 -5.93 -10.29 7.43
N LYS A 40 -6.89 -9.54 6.88
CA LYS A 40 -8.32 -9.85 6.99
C LYS A 40 -8.73 -10.68 5.78
N LEU A 41 -9.13 -11.93 6.02
CA LEU A 41 -9.68 -12.79 4.98
C LEU A 41 -11.14 -12.39 4.74
N VAL A 42 -11.46 -11.94 3.52
CA VAL A 42 -12.81 -11.61 3.11
C VAL A 42 -13.15 -12.43 1.86
N GLY A 43 -13.90 -13.51 2.06
CA GLY A 43 -14.18 -14.49 0.99
C GLY A 43 -12.89 -15.12 0.45
N PHE A 44 -12.59 -14.84 -0.82
CA PHE A 44 -11.38 -15.32 -1.51
C PHE A 44 -10.26 -14.27 -1.60
N ALA A 45 -10.44 -13.10 -0.99
CA ALA A 45 -9.45 -12.02 -1.02
C ALA A 45 -8.82 -11.79 0.36
N THR A 46 -7.54 -11.44 0.36
CA THR A 46 -6.83 -10.96 1.55
C THR A 46 -6.76 -9.44 1.50
N ILE A 47 -7.37 -8.80 2.49
CA ILE A 47 -7.47 -7.34 2.55
C ILE A 47 -6.74 -6.86 3.81
N PRO A 48 -5.95 -5.78 3.75
CA PRO A 48 -5.36 -5.20 4.94
C PRO A 48 -6.45 -4.63 5.87
N PRO A 49 -6.18 -4.50 7.18
CA PRO A 49 -7.04 -3.76 8.08
C PRO A 49 -7.10 -2.27 7.69
N ASN A 50 -8.13 -1.56 8.13
CA ASN A 50 -8.23 -0.12 7.93
C ASN A 50 -7.13 0.59 8.73
N TYR A 51 -6.36 1.45 8.06
CA TYR A 51 -5.35 2.32 8.69
C TYR A 51 -5.52 3.76 8.18
N THR A 52 -5.09 4.71 9.00
CA THR A 52 -5.09 6.13 8.66
C THR A 52 -3.66 6.61 8.60
N MET A 53 -3.31 7.40 7.58
CA MET A 53 -2.01 8.05 7.48
C MET A 53 -2.13 9.41 6.81
N SER A 54 -1.16 10.29 7.05
CA SER A 54 -1.06 11.61 6.43
C SER A 54 0.09 11.64 5.41
N PHE A 55 -0.14 12.34 4.31
CA PHE A 55 0.84 12.62 3.27
C PHE A 55 1.34 14.05 3.46
N LEU A 56 2.60 14.21 3.85
CA LEU A 56 3.22 15.51 4.00
C LEU A 56 4.05 15.79 2.74
N PRO A 57 3.88 16.93 2.06
CA PRO A 57 4.73 17.27 0.93
C PRO A 57 6.19 17.30 1.38
N ARG A 58 7.06 16.77 0.54
CA ARG A 58 8.49 16.66 0.80
C ARG A 58 9.24 17.93 0.42
#